data_AF-A0A957S0A3-F1
#
_entry.id   AF-A0A957S0A3-F1
#
_cell.length_a   1.000
_cell.length_b   1.000
_cell.length_c   1.000
_cell.angle_alpha   90.00
_cell.angle_beta   90.00
_cell.angle_gamma   90.00
#
_symmetry.space_group_name_H-M   'P 1'
#
loop_
_entity.id
_entity.type
_entity.pdbx_description
1 polymer ?
#
loop_
_entity_poly.entity_id
_entity_poly.type
_entity_poly.pdbx_seq_one_letter_code
_entity_poly.pdbx_strand_id
1 'polypeptide(L)'
;MSRLRAQGRAAWIVHLAAAALLLLFVLALYGRLLFTNRVLASGDILHYFYPYRDFAAAALRDGRVPLWNPFIFNGAPFLANPQAAVL
;
A
#
# COMPACT_ATOMS: atom_id res chain seq x y z
N MET A 1 -14.19 46.86 15.74
CA MET A 1 -14.21 45.45 16.19
C MET A 1 -14.98 44.47 15.26
N SER A 2 -15.65 44.91 14.18
CA SER A 2 -16.42 44.02 13.29
C SER A 2 -15.59 43.33 12.18
N ARG A 3 -14.51 43.95 11.68
CA ARG A 3 -13.69 43.40 10.58
C ARG A 3 -12.86 42.17 10.96
N LEU A 4 -12.37 42.09 12.21
CA LEU A 4 -11.58 40.95 12.70
C LEU A 4 -12.41 39.64 12.75
N ARG A 5 -13.70 39.73 13.08
CA ARG A 5 -14.61 38.57 13.08
C ARG A 5 -14.97 38.09 11.67
N ALA A 6 -15.09 39.01 10.72
CA ALA A 6 -15.37 38.68 9.32
C ALA A 6 -14.17 37.99 8.64
N GLN A 7 -12.95 38.43 8.93
CA GLN A 7 -11.72 37.78 8.45
C GLN A 7 -11.55 36.36 9.01
N GLY A 8 -11.86 36.14 10.29
CA GLY A 8 -11.84 34.80 10.88
C GLY A 8 -12.82 33.82 10.20
N ARG A 9 -14.06 34.25 9.90
CA ARG A 9 -15.05 33.39 9.20
C ARG A 9 -14.64 33.07 7.76
N ALA A 10 -14.10 34.06 7.03
CA ALA A 10 -13.63 33.87 5.67
C ALA A 10 -12.46 32.87 5.61
N ALA A 11 -11.52 32.95 6.57
CA ALA A 11 -10.44 31.98 6.69
C ALA A 11 -10.98 30.55 6.88
N TRP A 12 -11.90 30.32 7.82
CA TRP A 12 -12.47 28.98 8.05
C TRP A 12 -13.16 28.38 6.83
N ILE A 13 -13.88 29.20 6.04
CA ILE A 13 -14.53 28.74 4.81
C ILE A 13 -13.49 28.22 3.80
N VAL A 14 -12.37 28.93 3.63
CA VAL A 14 -11.29 28.49 2.73
C VAL A 14 -10.67 27.17 3.19
N HIS A 15 -10.42 27.00 4.49
CA HIS A 15 -9.89 25.74 5.03
C HIS A 15 -10.87 24.58 4.82
N LEU A 16 -12.16 24.80 5.05
CA LEU A 16 -13.19 23.78 4.82
C LEU A 16 -13.31 23.42 3.34
N ALA A 17 -13.25 24.41 2.44
CA ALA A 17 -13.26 24.17 1.00
C ALA A 17 -12.02 23.39 0.55
N ALA A 18 -10.83 23.73 1.06
CA ALA A 18 -9.60 23.00 0.76
C ALA A 18 -9.65 21.56 1.30
N ALA A 19 -10.14 21.37 2.53
CA ALA A 19 -10.31 20.05 3.11
C ALA A 19 -11.32 19.20 2.32
N ALA A 20 -12.44 19.79 1.91
CA ALA A 20 -13.43 19.13 1.07
C ALA A 20 -12.86 18.74 -0.30
N LEU A 21 -12.07 19.63 -0.94
CA LEU A 21 -11.42 19.35 -2.20
C LEU A 21 -10.41 18.18 -2.08
N LEU A 22 -9.58 18.19 -1.04
CA LEU A 22 -8.64 17.11 -0.76
C LEU A 22 -9.36 15.79 -0.50
N LEU A 23 -10.44 15.82 0.28
CA LEU A 23 -11.28 14.65 0.51
C LEU A 23 -11.85 14.11 -0.80
N LEU A 24 -12.45 14.97 -1.62
CA LEU A 24 -13.00 14.59 -2.93
C LEU A 24 -11.93 14.00 -3.84
N PHE A 25 -10.72 14.57 -3.84
CA PHE A 25 -9.59 14.04 -4.60
C PHE A 25 -9.19 12.63 -4.13
N VAL A 26 -9.05 12.41 -2.81
CA VAL A 26 -8.76 11.08 -2.25
C VAL A 26 -9.87 10.09 -2.57
N LEU A 27 -11.13 10.49 -2.43
CA LEU A 27 -12.29 9.64 -2.77
C LEU A 27 -12.35 9.32 -4.28
N ALA A 28 -11.95 10.25 -5.15
CA ALA A 28 -11.87 10.01 -6.59
C ALA A 28 -10.80 8.95 -6.94
N LEU A 29 -9.63 9.01 -6.30
CA LEU A 29 -8.53 8.07 -6.54
C LEU A 29 -8.76 6.71 -5.86
N TYR A 30 -9.22 6.71 -4.62
CA TYR A 30 -9.25 5.53 -3.75
C TYR A 30 -10.65 5.12 -3.32
N GLY A 31 -11.73 5.75 -3.81
CA GLY A 31 -13.09 5.40 -3.44
C GLY A 31 -13.43 3.94 -3.73
N ARG A 32 -12.94 3.38 -4.84
CA ARG A 32 -13.09 1.94 -5.13
C ARG A 32 -12.33 1.07 -4.12
N LEU A 33 -11.17 1.51 -3.66
CA LEU A 33 -10.40 0.79 -2.63
C LEU A 33 -11.09 0.86 -1.26
N LEU A 34 -11.69 2.00 -0.92
CA LEU A 34 -12.35 2.24 0.37
C LEU A 34 -13.71 1.54 0.49
N PHE A 35 -14.48 1.49 -0.60
CA PHE A 35 -15.89 1.05 -0.56
C PHE A 35 -16.13 -0.29 -1.27
N THR A 36 -15.08 -0.99 -1.71
CA THR A 36 -15.21 -2.33 -2.30
C THR A 36 -14.17 -3.27 -1.72
N ASN A 37 -14.36 -4.58 -1.89
CA ASN A 37 -13.40 -5.60 -1.44
C ASN A 37 -12.23 -5.81 -2.44
N ARG A 38 -11.78 -4.72 -3.07
CA ARG A 38 -10.65 -4.76 -4.03
C ARG A 38 -9.38 -4.37 -3.30
N VAL A 39 -8.25 -4.88 -3.78
CA VAL A 39 -6.91 -4.48 -3.34
C VAL A 39 -6.16 -3.86 -4.50
N LEU A 40 -5.21 -2.97 -4.18
CA LEU A 40 -4.25 -2.48 -5.16
C LEU A 40 -3.24 -3.60 -5.46
N ALA A 41 -3.58 -4.47 -6.40
CA ALA A 41 -2.69 -5.52 -6.87
C ALA A 41 -1.99 -5.03 -8.15
N SER A 42 -0.95 -4.22 -8.00
CA SER A 42 -0.09 -3.75 -9.10
C SER A 42 1.35 -3.62 -8.61
N GLY A 43 2.30 -3.35 -9.51
CA GLY A 43 3.69 -3.09 -9.17
C GLY A 43 4.36 -4.27 -8.46
N ASP A 44 5.14 -3.97 -7.42
CA ASP A 44 5.90 -4.94 -6.63
C ASP A 44 5.02 -5.98 -5.93
N ILE A 45 3.77 -5.65 -5.58
CA ILE A 45 2.82 -6.62 -4.99
C ILE A 45 2.66 -7.83 -5.92
N LEU A 46 2.47 -7.59 -7.22
CA LEU A 46 2.29 -8.68 -8.20
C LEU A 46 3.61 -9.27 -8.69
N HIS A 47 4.64 -8.45 -8.87
CA HIS A 47 5.87 -8.89 -9.55
C HIS A 47 6.95 -9.37 -8.59
N TYR A 48 6.83 -9.07 -7.30
CA TYR A 48 7.86 -9.36 -6.29
C TYR A 48 7.30 -10.10 -5.08
N PHE A 49 6.32 -9.50 -4.37
CA PHE A 49 5.81 -10.07 -3.13
C PHE A 49 4.94 -11.30 -3.33
N TYR A 50 4.05 -11.30 -4.33
CA TYR A 50 3.20 -12.45 -4.60
C TYR A 50 4.01 -13.69 -5.01
N PRO A 51 4.99 -13.62 -5.94
CA PRO A 51 5.86 -14.75 -6.24
C PRO A 51 6.64 -15.26 -5.02
N TYR A 52 7.10 -14.38 -4.13
CA TYR A 52 7.77 -14.79 -2.90
C TYR A 52 6.85 -15.57 -1.96
N ARG A 53 5.61 -15.10 -1.80
CA ARG A 53 4.59 -15.78 -1.00
C ARG A 53 4.26 -17.15 -1.57
N ASP A 54 4.11 -17.26 -2.89
CA ASP A 54 3.83 -18.53 -3.55
C ASP A 54 4.99 -19.51 -3.41
N PHE A 55 6.24 -19.05 -3.64
CA PHE A 55 7.43 -19.88 -3.46
C PHE A 55 7.59 -20.38 -2.02
N ALA A 56 7.43 -19.51 -1.02
CA ALA A 56 7.50 -19.88 0.38
C ALA A 56 6.41 -20.90 0.74
N ALA A 57 5.17 -20.66 0.32
CA ALA A 57 4.06 -21.58 0.56
C ALA A 57 4.29 -22.95 -0.10
N ALA A 58 4.81 -22.97 -1.33
CA ALA A 58 5.17 -24.20 -2.03
C ALA A 58 6.27 -24.98 -1.29
N ALA A 59 7.34 -24.31 -0.87
CA ALA A 59 8.41 -24.95 -0.09
C ALA A 59 7.90 -25.55 1.23
N LEU A 60 7.08 -24.79 1.97
CA LEU A 60 6.52 -25.24 3.25
C LEU A 60 5.54 -26.40 3.08
N ARG A 61 4.70 -26.39 2.03
CA ARG A 61 3.81 -27.52 1.70
C ARG A 61 4.60 -28.81 1.42
N ASP A 62 5.79 -28.68 0.87
CA ASP A 62 6.72 -29.79 0.64
C ASP A 62 7.56 -30.15 1.88
N GLY A 63 7.31 -29.53 3.04
CA GLY A 63 8.07 -29.77 4.27
C GLY A 63 9.50 -29.22 4.25
N ARG A 64 9.80 -28.29 3.34
CA ARG A 64 11.13 -27.69 3.16
C ARG A 64 11.16 -26.26 3.68
N VAL A 65 12.25 -25.91 4.38
CA VAL A 65 12.53 -24.51 4.73
C VAL A 65 13.06 -23.79 3.47
N PRO A 66 12.46 -22.67 3.03
CA PRO A 66 12.90 -21.96 1.83
C PRO A 66 14.17 -21.15 2.10
N LEU A 67 15.34 -21.79 2.02
CA LEU A 67 16.63 -21.14 2.26
C LEU A 67 17.13 -20.33 1.05
N TRP A 68 16.92 -20.85 -0.16
CA TRP A 68 17.47 -20.32 -1.41
C TRP A 68 16.39 -20.22 -2.48
N ASN A 69 16.29 -19.07 -3.15
CA ASN A 69 15.38 -18.85 -4.28
C ASN A 69 16.17 -19.00 -5.59
N PRO A 70 15.93 -20.04 -6.41
CA PRO A 70 16.68 -20.29 -7.64
C PRO A 70 16.26 -19.40 -8.82
N PHE A 71 15.13 -18.69 -8.72
CA PHE A 71 14.50 -18.00 -9.85
C PHE A 71 15.05 -16.60 -10.13
N ILE A 72 15.95 -16.10 -9.28
CA ILE A 72 16.47 -14.73 -9.36
C ILE A 72 17.99 -14.79 -9.38
N PHE A 73 18.62 -14.17 -10.38
CA PHE A 73 20.08 -14.05 -10.50
C PHE A 73 20.87 -15.37 -10.40
N ASN A 74 20.36 -16.48 -10.98
CA ASN A 74 20.89 -17.85 -10.78
C ASN A 74 20.83 -18.35 -9.34
N GLY A 75 20.11 -17.66 -8.47
CA GLY A 75 19.97 -17.97 -7.07
C GLY A 75 20.17 -16.77 -6.15
N ALA A 76 19.35 -16.66 -5.11
CA ALA A 76 19.52 -15.68 -4.05
C ALA A 76 19.14 -16.24 -2.66
N PRO A 77 19.78 -15.78 -1.57
CA PRO A 77 19.38 -16.14 -0.20
C PRO A 77 17.94 -15.69 0.07
N PHE A 78 17.01 -16.65 0.21
CA PHE A 78 15.60 -16.34 0.43
C PHE A 78 15.28 -16.11 1.91
N LEU A 79 15.74 -17.01 2.80
CA LEU A 79 15.50 -16.87 4.24
C LEU A 79 16.15 -15.61 4.82
N ALA A 80 17.29 -15.19 4.26
CA ALA A 80 17.99 -13.97 4.66
C ALA A 80 17.40 -12.70 4.01
N ASN A 81 16.39 -12.81 3.14
CA ASN A 81 15.75 -11.65 2.52
C ASN A 81 14.63 -11.11 3.43
N PRO A 82 14.77 -9.91 4.01
CA PRO A 82 13.75 -9.34 4.90
C PRO A 82 12.42 -9.09 4.18
N GLN A 83 12.44 -8.86 2.86
CA GLN A 83 11.23 -8.61 2.08
C GLN A 83 10.44 -9.90 1.79
N ALA A 84 11.04 -11.07 1.97
CA ALA A 84 10.34 -12.35 1.87
C ALA A 84 9.37 -12.60 3.04
N ALA A 85 9.57 -11.90 4.17
CA ALA A 85 8.68 -11.93 5.34
C ALA A 85 8.33 -13.36 5.80
N VAL A 86 9.34 -14.21 5.92
CA VAL A 86 9.23 -15.63 6.30
C VAL A 86 9.67 -15.92 7.75
N LEU A 87 10.03 -14.87 8.51
CA LEU A 87 10.39 -14.91 9.92
C LEU A 87 9.51 -13.95 10.72
#